data_AF-Q1NGZ5-F1
#
_entry.id   AF-Q1NGZ5-F1
#
_cell.length_a   1.000
_cell.length_b   1.000
_cell.length_c   1.000
_cell.angle_alpha   90.00
_cell.angle_beta   90.00
_cell.angle_gamma   90.00
#
_symmetry.space_group_name_H-M   'P 1'
#
loop_
_entity.id
_entity.type
_entity.pdbx_description
1 polymer ?
#
loop_
_entity_poly.entity_id
_entity_poly.type
_entity_poly.pdbx_seq_one_letter_code
_entity_poly.pdbx_strand_id
1 'polypeptide(L)'
;MRQAIEAGRPAFVTLVNYRKDGHAFHNAVMIAPVYDEGGLLSFFIGTQLKVDGELKDVGTAKAKLAVLTPQQLKVLAHMARGMRHAEIAKNLCLSIKTIKMHRGALVHRLGVQTSTEAIRIAVEAGL
;
A
#
# COMPACT_ATOMS: atom_id res chain seq x y z
N MET A 1 -11.50 -6.47 3.64
CA MET A 1 -10.84 -7.18 2.52
C MET A 1 -11.76 -7.32 1.30
N ARG A 2 -12.88 -8.06 1.40
CA ARG A 2 -13.84 -8.27 0.30
C ARG A 2 -14.24 -6.98 -0.45
N GLN A 3 -14.72 -5.98 0.27
CA GLN A 3 -15.12 -4.68 -0.30
C GLN A 3 -13.99 -3.97 -1.07
N ALA A 4 -12.74 -4.10 -0.63
CA ALA A 4 -11.60 -3.48 -1.30
C ALA A 4 -11.30 -4.20 -2.63
N ILE A 5 -11.37 -5.54 -2.64
CA ILE A 5 -11.21 -6.35 -3.84
C ILE A 5 -12.32 -6.03 -4.85
N GLU A 6 -13.59 -5.99 -4.40
CA GLU A 6 -14.74 -5.64 -5.25
C GLU A 6 -14.63 -4.22 -5.82
N ALA A 7 -14.06 -3.27 -5.06
CA ALA A 7 -13.85 -1.90 -5.49
C ALA A 7 -12.56 -1.69 -6.31
N GLY A 8 -11.78 -2.73 -6.62
CA GLY A 8 -10.50 -2.58 -7.31
C GLY A 8 -9.50 -1.71 -6.55
N ARG A 9 -9.49 -1.82 -5.21
CA ARG A 9 -8.57 -1.11 -4.32
C ARG A 9 -7.64 -2.09 -3.61
N PRO A 10 -6.39 -1.69 -3.32
CA PRO A 10 -5.51 -2.46 -2.46
C PRO A 10 -6.18 -2.77 -1.11
N ALA A 11 -5.97 -3.99 -0.63
CA ALA A 11 -6.41 -4.44 0.69
C ALA A 11 -5.18 -4.90 1.47
N PHE A 12 -5.04 -4.42 2.70
CA PHE A 12 -4.05 -4.89 3.65
C PHE A 12 -4.79 -5.40 4.88
N VAL A 13 -4.59 -6.66 5.23
CA VAL A 13 -5.18 -7.22 6.44
C VAL A 13 -4.19 -8.16 7.11
N THR A 14 -4.26 -8.18 8.44
CA THR A 14 -3.59 -9.20 9.24
C THR A 14 -4.61 -10.24 9.59
N LEU A 15 -4.33 -11.49 9.27
CA LEU A 15 -5.20 -12.60 9.59
C LEU A 15 -4.39 -13.75 10.17
N VAL A 16 -5.04 -14.60 10.95
CA VAL A 16 -4.43 -15.81 11.49
C VAL A 16 -4.55 -16.90 10.43
N ASN A 17 -3.41 -17.33 9.90
CA ASN A 17 -3.32 -18.51 9.04
C ASN A 17 -2.77 -19.70 9.84
N TYR A 18 -2.96 -20.90 9.29
CA TYR A 18 -2.46 -22.13 9.85
C TYR A 18 -1.52 -22.79 8.85
N ARG A 19 -0.37 -23.26 9.34
CA ARG A 19 0.55 -24.09 8.57
C ARG A 19 -0.05 -25.49 8.38
N LYS A 20 0.55 -26.30 7.49
CA LYS A 20 0.14 -27.69 7.24
C LYS A 20 0.18 -28.56 8.51
N ASP A 21 1.06 -28.22 9.46
CA ASP A 21 1.20 -28.88 10.76
C ASP A 21 0.19 -28.39 11.82
N GLY A 22 -0.68 -27.43 11.48
CA GLY A 22 -1.68 -26.87 12.38
C GLY A 22 -1.21 -25.70 13.23
N HIS A 23 0.06 -25.29 13.17
CA HIS A 23 0.52 -24.12 13.93
C HIS A 23 -0.03 -22.82 13.35
N ALA A 24 -0.65 -22.02 14.22
CA ALA A 24 -1.14 -20.69 13.90
C ALA A 24 0.01 -19.70 13.73
N PHE A 25 -0.12 -18.79 12.76
CA PHE A 25 0.76 -17.63 12.63
C PHE A 25 -0.02 -16.43 12.07
N HIS A 26 0.42 -15.23 12.42
CA HIS A 26 -0.13 -14.02 11.82
C HIS A 26 0.47 -13.82 10.43
N ASN A 27 -0.40 -13.72 9.44
CA ASN A 27 -0.06 -13.39 8.08
C ASN A 27 -0.58 -11.98 7.76
N ALA A 28 0.35 -11.05 7.53
CA ALA A 28 0.01 -9.78 6.91
C ALA A 28 -0.07 -10.01 5.40
N VAL A 29 -1.30 -10.00 4.88
CA VAL A 29 -1.56 -10.14 3.45
C VAL A 29 -1.90 -8.79 2.85
N MET A 30 -1.18 -8.44 1.79
CA MET A 30 -1.62 -7.43 0.83
C MET A 30 -2.23 -8.13 -0.36
N ILE A 31 -3.33 -7.59 -0.89
CA ILE A 31 -3.80 -7.84 -2.24
C ILE A 31 -3.94 -6.51 -2.96
N ALA A 32 -3.36 -6.37 -4.15
CA ALA A 32 -3.46 -5.18 -4.98
C ALA A 32 -3.89 -5.54 -6.41
N PRO A 33 -4.77 -4.75 -7.04
CA PRO A 33 -5.14 -4.96 -8.43
C PRO A 33 -4.01 -4.54 -9.38
N VAL A 34 -3.84 -5.29 -10.45
CA VAL A 34 -2.96 -4.99 -11.58
C VAL A 34 -3.84 -4.78 -12.80
N TYR A 35 -3.63 -3.64 -13.47
CA TYR A 35 -4.40 -3.22 -14.63
C TYR A 35 -3.53 -3.26 -15.89
N ASP A 36 -4.14 -3.51 -17.04
CA ASP A 36 -3.49 -3.40 -18.35
C ASP A 36 -3.38 -1.93 -18.81
N GLU A 37 -2.84 -1.73 -20.01
CA GLU A 37 -2.70 -0.40 -20.63
C GLU A 37 -4.06 0.28 -20.92
N GLY A 38 -5.11 -0.51 -21.16
CA GLY A 38 -6.49 -0.03 -21.33
C GLY A 38 -7.16 0.35 -20.00
N GLY A 39 -6.52 0.05 -18.87
CA GLY A 39 -7.06 0.28 -17.55
C GLY A 39 -8.11 -0.73 -17.12
N LEU A 40 -8.18 -1.90 -17.76
CA LEU A 40 -9.00 -3.03 -17.31
C LEU A 40 -8.21 -3.86 -16.30
N LEU A 41 -8.92 -4.42 -15.32
CA LEU A 41 -8.32 -5.28 -14.29
C LEU A 41 -7.85 -6.57 -14.94
N SER A 42 -6.54 -6.82 -14.94
CA SER A 42 -5.95 -8.04 -15.50
C SER A 42 -5.89 -9.14 -14.46
N PHE A 43 -5.36 -8.84 -13.27
CA PHE A 43 -5.24 -9.79 -12.16
C PHE A 43 -5.02 -9.07 -10.83
N PHE A 44 -5.06 -9.81 -9.73
CA PHE A 44 -4.60 -9.32 -8.43
C PHE A 44 -3.24 -9.91 -8.08
N ILE A 45 -2.35 -9.10 -7.54
CA ILE A 45 -1.09 -9.55 -6.95
C ILE A 45 -1.20 -9.51 -5.43
N GLY A 46 -0.71 -10.55 -4.78
CA GLY A 46 -0.69 -10.64 -3.33
C GLY A 46 0.71 -10.84 -2.77
N THR A 47 1.00 -10.22 -1.63
CA THR A 47 2.20 -10.51 -0.83
C THR A 47 1.78 -11.03 0.54
N GLN A 48 2.44 -12.07 1.01
CA GLN A 48 2.20 -12.66 2.32
C GLN A 48 3.48 -12.53 3.14
N LEU A 49 3.37 -11.90 4.31
CA LEU A 49 4.47 -11.78 5.25
C LEU A 49 4.03 -12.41 6.57
N LYS A 50 4.81 -13.39 7.02
CA LYS A 50 4.70 -13.86 8.41
C LYS A 50 5.10 -12.71 9.32
N VAL A 51 4.21 -12.34 10.23
CA VAL A 51 4.51 -11.34 11.26
C VAL A 51 4.62 -12.05 12.59
N ASP A 52 5.74 -11.87 13.26
CA ASP A 52 5.92 -12.32 14.62
C ASP A 52 5.38 -11.22 15.56
N GLY A 53 4.34 -11.53 16.34
CA GLY A 53 3.65 -10.58 17.24
C GLY A 53 2.40 -9.92 16.66
N GLU A 54 1.70 -9.11 17.48
CA GLU A 54 0.57 -8.29 17.04
C GLU A 54 1.08 -7.05 16.27
N LEU A 55 0.48 -6.74 15.11
CA LEU A 55 0.67 -5.48 14.39
C LEU A 55 0.01 -4.33 15.16
N LYS A 56 0.62 -3.96 16.29
CA LYS A 56 0.07 -3.02 17.27
C LYS A 56 0.79 -1.70 17.37
N ASP A 57 1.53 -1.28 16.34
CA ASP A 57 2.26 -0.02 16.42
C ASP A 57 1.86 1.01 15.36
N VAL A 58 0.58 1.37 15.38
CA VAL A 58 0.03 2.55 14.66
C VAL A 58 0.82 3.83 15.02
N GLY A 59 1.38 3.88 16.25
CA GLY A 59 2.27 4.96 16.71
C GLY A 59 3.55 5.05 15.88
N THR A 60 4.25 3.93 15.68
CA THR A 60 5.44 3.89 14.80
C THR A 60 5.10 4.13 13.33
N ALA A 61 3.94 3.67 12.84
CA ALA A 61 3.55 3.89 11.46
C ALA A 61 3.32 5.38 11.17
N LYS A 62 2.59 6.09 12.05
CA LYS A 62 2.43 7.56 11.94
C LYS A 62 3.76 8.30 12.07
N ALA A 63 4.64 7.88 12.98
CA ALA A 63 5.97 8.47 13.12
C ALA A 63 6.81 8.31 11.84
N LYS A 64 6.76 7.14 11.18
CA LYS A 64 7.42 6.90 9.89
C LYS A 64 6.92 7.84 8.80
N LEU A 65 5.62 8.15 8.77
CA LEU A 65 5.06 9.07 7.78
C LEU A 65 5.47 10.54 7.99
N ALA A 66 5.88 10.92 9.21
CA ALA A 66 6.30 12.29 9.51
C ALA A 66 7.56 12.75 8.75
N VAL A 67 8.35 11.81 8.20
CA VAL A 67 9.53 12.11 7.36
C VAL A 67 9.16 12.59 5.94
N LEU A 68 7.92 12.39 5.53
CA LEU A 68 7.46 12.72 4.18
C LEU A 68 7.11 14.20 4.06
N THR A 69 7.35 14.76 2.87
CA THR A 69 6.82 16.10 2.57
C THR A 69 5.29 16.04 2.42
N PRO A 70 4.58 17.18 2.59
CA PRO A 70 3.13 17.23 2.37
C PRO A 70 2.71 16.71 0.99
N GLN A 71 3.52 16.95 -0.04
CA GLN A 71 3.24 16.47 -1.40
C GLN A 71 3.42 14.96 -1.52
N GLN A 72 4.46 14.39 -0.93
CA GLN A 72 4.68 12.94 -0.89
C GLN A 72 3.59 12.23 -0.11
N LEU A 73 3.14 12.82 1.01
CA LEU A 73 2.05 12.29 1.82
C LEU A 73 0.73 12.26 1.04
N LYS A 74 0.40 13.31 0.28
CA LYS A 74 -0.77 13.33 -0.62
C LYS A 74 -0.69 12.22 -1.66
N VAL A 75 0.46 12.08 -2.34
CA VAL A 75 0.66 11.02 -3.33
C VAL A 75 0.48 9.65 -2.68
N LEU A 76 1.09 9.41 -1.52
CA LEU A 76 0.97 8.15 -0.79
C LEU A 76 -0.47 7.86 -0.36
N ALA A 77 -1.22 8.86 0.12
CA ALA A 77 -2.63 8.70 0.50
C ALA A 77 -3.51 8.35 -0.70
N HIS A 78 -3.22 8.90 -1.89
CA HIS A 78 -3.93 8.48 -3.10
C HIS A 78 -3.56 7.06 -3.53
N MET A 79 -2.29 6.66 -3.40
CA MET A 79 -1.83 5.29 -3.67
C MET A 79 -2.47 4.28 -2.71
N ALA A 80 -2.59 4.61 -1.42
CA ALA A 80 -3.27 3.78 -0.42
C ALA A 80 -4.75 3.54 -0.73
N ARG A 81 -5.41 4.56 -1.31
CA ARG A 81 -6.76 4.43 -1.84
C ARG A 81 -6.87 3.64 -3.15
N GLY A 82 -5.75 3.18 -3.71
CA GLY A 82 -5.71 2.42 -4.96
C GLY A 82 -5.78 3.26 -6.23
N MET A 83 -5.59 4.58 -6.14
CA MET A 83 -5.66 5.44 -7.32
C MET A 83 -4.49 5.21 -8.27
N ARG A 84 -4.81 5.27 -9.56
CA ARG A 84 -3.85 5.11 -10.66
C ARG A 84 -2.99 6.35 -10.81
N HIS A 85 -1.74 6.21 -11.26
CA HIS A 85 -0.87 7.37 -11.45
C HIS A 85 -1.48 8.48 -12.31
N ALA A 86 -2.27 8.12 -13.33
CA ALA A 86 -3.01 9.09 -14.17
C ALA A 86 -4.10 9.83 -13.38
N GLU A 87 -4.83 9.14 -12.51
CA GLU A 87 -5.86 9.73 -11.64
C GLU A 87 -5.23 10.63 -10.57
N ILE A 88 -4.12 10.19 -9.97
CA ILE A 88 -3.36 10.98 -8.99
C ILE A 88 -2.82 12.25 -9.67
N ALA A 89 -2.24 12.10 -10.86
CA ALA A 89 -1.75 13.21 -11.66
C ALA A 89 -2.86 14.24 -11.94
N LYS A 90 -4.04 13.77 -12.38
CA LYS A 90 -5.21 14.62 -12.60
C LYS A 90 -5.68 15.32 -11.32
N ASN A 91 -5.80 14.60 -10.21
CA ASN A 91 -6.30 15.12 -8.94
C ASN A 91 -5.36 16.14 -8.29
N LEU A 92 -4.06 16.00 -8.53
CA LEU A 92 -3.04 16.91 -7.99
C LEU A 92 -2.60 17.98 -9.00
N CYS A 93 -3.20 18.03 -10.19
CA CYS A 93 -2.78 18.90 -11.31
C CYS A 93 -1.28 18.78 -11.63
N LEU A 94 -0.77 17.54 -11.68
CA LEU A 94 0.63 17.21 -11.95
C LEU A 94 0.76 16.30 -13.18
N SER A 95 1.98 16.15 -13.70
CA SER A 95 2.27 15.14 -14.73
C SER A 95 2.43 13.75 -14.11
N ILE A 96 2.15 12.69 -14.88
CA ILE A 96 2.41 11.29 -14.47
C ILE A 96 3.90 11.09 -14.13
N LYS A 97 4.81 11.75 -14.85
CA LYS A 97 6.25 11.73 -14.58
C LYS A 97 6.55 12.30 -13.18
N THR A 98 5.90 13.40 -12.81
CA THR A 98 6.02 14.00 -11.47
C THR A 98 5.48 13.06 -10.38
N ILE A 99 4.39 12.34 -10.63
CA ILE A 99 3.89 11.31 -9.68
C ILE A 99 4.91 10.18 -9.51
N LYS A 100 5.48 9.66 -10.61
CA LYS A 100 6.53 8.62 -10.55
C LYS A 100 7.76 9.10 -9.78
N MET A 101 8.16 10.37 -9.94
CA MET A 101 9.24 11.00 -9.19
C MET A 101 8.92 11.09 -7.69
N HIS A 102 7.74 11.59 -7.31
CA HIS A 102 7.33 11.62 -5.90
C HIS A 102 7.28 10.23 -5.28
N ARG A 103 6.81 9.22 -6.03
CA ARG A 103 6.78 7.81 -5.62
C ARG A 103 8.19 7.27 -5.35
N GLY A 104 9.15 7.54 -6.23
CA GLY A 104 10.55 7.13 -6.00
C GLY A 104 11.12 7.77 -4.74
N ALA A 105 10.93 9.08 -4.60
CA ALA A 105 11.44 9.84 -3.46
C ALA A 105 10.80 9.41 -2.13
N LEU A 106 9.50 9.11 -2.09
CA LEU A 106 8.83 8.69 -0.86
C LEU A 106 9.22 7.25 -0.46
N VAL A 107 9.41 6.34 -1.41
CA VAL A 107 9.92 4.97 -1.14
C VAL A 107 11.32 5.05 -0.51
N HIS A 108 12.20 5.85 -1.10
CA HIS A 108 13.54 6.08 -0.56
C HIS A 108 13.52 6.71 0.85
N ARG A 109 12.71 7.75 1.06
CA ARG A 109 12.59 8.41 2.38
C ARG A 109 12.01 7.54 3.47
N LEU A 110 11.08 6.65 3.14
CA LEU A 110 10.52 5.68 4.09
C LEU A 110 11.48 4.51 4.39
N GLY A 111 12.60 4.41 3.67
CA GLY A 111 13.56 3.32 3.83
C GLY A 111 13.01 1.96 3.38
N VAL A 112 11.99 1.96 2.52
CA VAL A 112 11.35 0.74 2.01
C VAL A 112 11.83 0.42 0.60
N GLN A 113 11.74 -0.83 0.18
CA GLN A 113 12.22 -1.26 -1.13
C GLN A 113 11.13 -1.13 -2.21
N THR A 114 9.87 -1.26 -1.80
CA THR A 114 8.75 -1.34 -2.73
C THR A 114 7.66 -0.31 -2.43
N SER A 115 6.93 0.10 -3.47
CA SER A 115 5.73 0.92 -3.29
C SER A 115 4.65 0.19 -2.48
N THR A 116 4.62 -1.13 -2.57
CA THR A 116 3.77 -2.01 -1.75
C THR A 116 4.02 -1.82 -0.25
N GLU A 117 5.29 -1.84 0.18
CA GLU A 117 5.66 -1.58 1.57
C GLU A 117 5.30 -0.16 2.02
N ALA A 118 5.52 0.84 1.15
CA ALA A 118 5.11 2.21 1.44
C ALA A 118 3.59 2.31 1.64
N ILE A 119 2.80 1.67 0.76
CA ILE A 119 1.35 1.65 0.86
C ILE A 119 0.91 0.92 2.13
N ARG A 120 1.56 -0.20 2.49
CA ARG A 120 1.29 -0.92 3.73
C ARG A 120 1.43 -0.02 4.95
N ILE A 121 2.55 0.72 5.04
CA ILE A 121 2.79 1.67 6.14
C ILE A 121 1.70 2.75 6.17
N ALA A 122 1.26 3.24 5.01
CA ALA A 122 0.18 4.22 4.92
C ALA A 122 -1.14 3.67 5.48
N VAL A 123 -1.54 2.45 5.08
CA VAL A 123 -2.77 1.82 5.55
C VAL A 123 -2.69 1.47 7.04
N GLU A 124 -1.53 1.00 7.53
CA GLU A 124 -1.28 0.77 8.97
C GLU A 124 -1.35 2.07 9.79
N ALA A 125 -0.98 3.21 9.20
CA ALA A 125 -1.10 4.53 9.83
C ALA A 125 -2.52 5.14 9.72
N GLY A 126 -3.42 4.51 8.97
CA GLY A 126 -4.80 4.94 8.77
C GLY A 126 -5.03 5.94 7.62
N LEU A 127 -4.17 5.93 6.59
CA LEU A 127 -4.35 6.71 5.35
C LEU A 127 -5.18 5.98 4.28
#